data_AF-A0A7J8CK71-F1
#
_entry.id   AF-A0A7J8CK71-F1
#
_cell.length_a   1.000
_cell.length_b   1.000
_cell.length_c   1.000
_cell.angle_alpha   90.00
_cell.angle_beta   90.00
_cell.angle_gamma   90.00
#
_symmetry.space_group_name_H-M   'P 1'
#
loop_
_entity.id
_entity.type
_entity.pdbx_description
1 polymer ?
#
loop_
_entity_poly.entity_id
_entity_poly.type
_entity_poly.pdbx_seq_one_letter_code
_entity_poly.pdbx_strand_id
1 'polypeptide(L)'
;MSGENPASKPTPVQDVQGDGRWMSLHHRFVADSKDKEPEVVFIGDSLVQLMHQCEIWRELFSPLHALNFGIGSDGTQHVLWRLENGELEHIRPKGLLPRGQHPNPLREKNRRVNELVRAALAGHPRAHFLDADPGFVHSDGTISHHDMYDYLHLSRLGYTPVCRALHSLLLRLLAQDQGQSVPLPEPSP
;
A
#
# COMPACT_ATOMS: atom_id res chain seq x y z
N MET A 1 -29.85 14.64 3.68
CA MET A 1 -29.50 13.79 2.52
C MET A 1 -28.00 13.57 2.58
N SER A 2 -27.55 12.40 3.04
CA SER A 2 -26.12 12.05 3.05
C SER A 2 -25.72 11.72 1.61
N GLY A 3 -25.05 12.66 0.94
CA GLY A 3 -24.48 12.39 -0.38
C GLY A 3 -23.49 11.23 -0.29
N GLU A 4 -23.53 10.32 -1.27
CA GLU A 4 -22.57 9.23 -1.38
C GLU A 4 -21.14 9.77 -1.41
N ASN A 5 -20.23 9.10 -0.69
CA ASN A 5 -18.83 9.49 -0.68
C ASN A 5 -18.21 9.16 -2.05
N PRO A 6 -17.77 10.17 -2.83
CA PRO A 6 -17.20 9.93 -4.16
C PRO A 6 -15.92 9.07 -4.10
N ALA A 7 -15.20 9.07 -2.98
CA ALA A 7 -14.00 8.26 -2.79
C ALA A 7 -14.31 6.76 -2.65
N SER A 8 -15.56 6.38 -2.36
CA SER A 8 -16.00 4.98 -2.26
C SER A 8 -16.86 4.54 -3.44
N LYS A 9 -17.02 5.38 -4.48
CA LYS A 9 -17.79 5.02 -5.67
C LYS A 9 -16.83 4.50 -6.75
N PRO A 10 -16.79 3.19 -7.04
CA PRO A 10 -15.86 2.62 -8.00
C PRO A 10 -15.97 3.30 -9.37
N THR A 11 -14.86 3.83 -9.88
CA THR A 11 -14.80 4.43 -11.22
C THR A 11 -13.40 4.27 -11.81
N PRO A 12 -13.24 4.00 -13.12
CA PRO A 12 -11.93 3.95 -13.75
C PRO A 12 -11.37 5.36 -13.95
N VAL A 13 -10.06 5.48 -14.12
CA VAL A 13 -9.46 6.76 -14.51
C VAL A 13 -9.87 7.09 -15.95
N GLN A 14 -10.42 8.29 -16.16
CA GLN A 14 -10.67 8.80 -17.49
C GLN A 14 -9.35 9.15 -18.18
N ASP A 15 -9.13 8.59 -19.37
CA ASP A 15 -7.96 8.91 -20.17
C ASP A 15 -8.11 10.26 -20.86
N VAL A 16 -7.49 11.28 -20.26
CA VAL A 16 -7.43 12.64 -20.81
C VAL A 16 -6.17 12.89 -21.66
N GLN A 17 -5.23 11.95 -21.69
CA GLN A 17 -3.97 12.06 -22.43
C GLN A 17 -4.03 11.32 -23.78
N GLY A 18 -4.91 10.31 -23.89
CA GLY A 18 -5.18 9.55 -25.11
C GLY A 18 -4.23 8.37 -25.34
N ASP A 19 -3.39 8.02 -24.37
CA ASP A 19 -2.40 6.95 -24.50
C ASP A 19 -2.86 5.59 -23.94
N GLY A 20 -4.03 5.53 -23.30
CA GLY A 20 -4.61 4.31 -22.74
C GLY A 20 -3.75 3.64 -21.65
N ARG A 21 -2.79 4.36 -21.06
CA ARG A 21 -1.77 3.77 -20.16
C ARG A 21 -2.37 3.12 -18.91
N TRP A 22 -3.40 3.74 -18.33
CA TRP A 22 -4.03 3.26 -17.10
C TRP A 22 -4.77 1.95 -17.36
N MET A 23 -5.57 1.89 -18.42
CA MET A 23 -6.29 0.68 -18.80
C MET A 23 -5.35 -0.44 -19.25
N SER A 24 -4.24 -0.09 -19.92
CA SER A 24 -3.20 -1.06 -20.29
C SER A 24 -2.55 -1.71 -19.07
N LEU A 25 -2.26 -0.93 -18.02
CA LEU A 25 -1.75 -1.48 -16.75
C LEU A 25 -2.79 -2.39 -16.07
N HIS A 26 -4.06 -1.97 -16.02
CA HIS A 26 -5.15 -2.79 -15.49
C HIS A 26 -5.26 -4.13 -16.21
N HIS A 27 -5.32 -4.14 -17.55
CA HIS A 27 -5.40 -5.37 -18.33
C HIS A 27 -4.20 -6.30 -18.09
N ARG A 28 -2.99 -5.74 -17.94
CA ARG A 28 -1.80 -6.53 -17.59
C ARG A 28 -1.97 -7.20 -16.23
N PHE A 29 -2.47 -6.48 -15.22
CA PHE A 29 -2.70 -7.03 -13.89
C PHE A 29 -3.80 -8.10 -13.85
N VAL A 30 -4.86 -7.93 -14.64
CA VAL A 30 -5.89 -8.97 -14.84
C VAL A 30 -5.29 -10.22 -15.48
N ALA A 31 -4.40 -10.07 -16.47
CA ALA A 31 -3.70 -11.21 -17.06
C ALA A 31 -2.75 -11.89 -16.06
N ASP A 32 -1.94 -11.10 -15.34
CA ASP A 32 -1.05 -11.62 -14.28
C ASP A 32 -1.84 -12.38 -13.20
N SER A 33 -3.05 -11.94 -12.84
CA SER A 33 -3.91 -12.60 -11.85
C SER A 33 -4.48 -13.94 -12.33
N LYS A 34 -4.55 -14.16 -13.66
CA LYS A 34 -5.02 -15.42 -14.25
C LYS A 34 -3.88 -16.41 -14.46
N ASP A 35 -2.72 -15.90 -14.86
CA ASP A 35 -1.59 -16.72 -15.30
C ASP A 35 -0.64 -17.05 -14.14
N LYS A 36 -0.76 -16.38 -13.00
CA LYS A 36 0.11 -16.55 -11.83
C LYS A 36 -0.69 -16.88 -10.59
N GLU A 37 -0.05 -17.60 -9.66
CA GLU A 37 -0.61 -17.97 -8.36
C GLU A 37 0.19 -17.29 -7.23
N PRO A 38 -0.01 -15.98 -6.98
CA PRO A 38 0.73 -15.27 -5.95
C PRO A 38 0.24 -15.59 -4.54
N GLU A 39 1.16 -15.67 -3.59
CA GLU A 39 0.82 -15.74 -2.16
C GLU A 39 0.49 -14.34 -1.59
N VAL A 40 1.01 -13.28 -2.22
CA VAL A 40 0.82 -11.89 -1.79
C VAL A 40 0.54 -10.99 -2.99
N VAL A 41 -0.50 -10.16 -2.91
CA VAL A 41 -0.75 -9.10 -3.90
C VAL A 41 -0.75 -7.75 -3.21
N PHE A 42 0.12 -6.86 -3.68
CA PHE A 42 0.13 -5.45 -3.30
C PHE A 42 -0.69 -4.65 -4.30
N ILE A 43 -1.64 -3.84 -3.83
CA ILE A 43 -2.42 -2.94 -4.69
C ILE A 43 -2.42 -1.53 -4.11
N GLY A 44 -2.32 -0.51 -4.95
CA GLY A 44 -2.38 0.87 -4.50
C GLY A 44 -1.89 1.86 -5.55
N ASP A 45 -1.35 2.97 -5.05
CA ASP A 45 -0.96 4.13 -5.83
C ASP A 45 0.53 4.10 -6.25
N SER A 46 1.12 5.27 -6.47
CA SER A 46 2.54 5.42 -6.81
C SER A 46 3.47 4.88 -5.73
N LEU A 47 3.10 4.91 -4.44
CA LEU A 47 3.96 4.39 -3.37
C LEU A 47 4.11 2.87 -3.47
N VAL A 48 3.05 2.18 -3.90
CA VAL A 48 3.09 0.74 -4.18
C VAL A 48 3.85 0.48 -5.48
N GLN A 49 3.55 1.25 -6.54
CA GLN A 49 4.20 1.10 -7.83
C GLN A 49 5.73 1.26 -7.76
N LEU A 50 6.20 2.34 -7.12
CA LEU A 50 7.62 2.67 -7.01
C LEU A 50 8.37 1.74 -6.04
N MET A 51 7.66 1.11 -5.10
CA MET A 51 8.26 0.09 -4.23
C MET A 51 8.86 -1.06 -5.04
N HIS A 52 8.20 -1.47 -6.13
CA HIS A 52 8.68 -2.53 -7.01
C HIS A 52 9.99 -2.17 -7.74
N GLN A 53 10.27 -0.88 -7.91
CA GLN A 53 11.48 -0.38 -8.56
C GLN A 53 12.67 -0.31 -7.59
N CYS A 54 12.45 -0.49 -6.29
CA CYS A 54 13.51 -0.47 -5.29
C CYS A 54 14.16 -1.86 -5.15
N GLU A 55 15.48 -1.90 -4.99
CA GLU A 55 16.23 -3.16 -4.81
C GLU A 55 15.71 -4.01 -3.64
N ILE A 56 15.24 -3.35 -2.58
CA ILE A 56 14.63 -4.00 -1.41
C ILE A 56 13.41 -4.86 -1.76
N TRP A 57 12.72 -4.59 -2.87
CA TRP A 57 11.61 -5.45 -3.32
C TRP A 57 12.10 -6.86 -3.66
N ARG A 58 13.21 -6.94 -4.41
CA ARG A 58 13.79 -8.21 -4.83
C ARG A 58 14.28 -9.04 -3.65
N GLU A 59 14.73 -8.36 -2.59
CA GLU A 59 15.20 -8.98 -1.36
C GLU A 59 14.05 -9.50 -0.49
N LEU A 60 13.01 -8.68 -0.28
CA LEU A 60 11.98 -8.96 0.74
C LEU A 60 10.68 -9.54 0.19
N PHE A 61 10.24 -9.13 -1.00
CA PHE A 61 8.89 -9.45 -1.48
C PHE A 61 8.87 -10.42 -2.65
N SER A 62 9.89 -10.42 -3.51
CA SER A 62 10.03 -11.43 -4.56
C SER A 62 10.04 -12.88 -4.03
N PRO A 63 10.71 -13.20 -2.89
CA PRO A 63 10.66 -14.55 -2.31
C PRO A 63 9.27 -14.99 -1.81
N LEU A 64 8.35 -14.04 -1.58
CA LEU A 64 6.97 -14.31 -1.15
C LEU A 64 6.02 -14.50 -2.33
N HIS A 65 6.55 -14.74 -3.54
CA HIS A 65 5.78 -14.84 -4.78
C HIS A 65 4.80 -13.67 -4.98
N ALA A 66 5.25 -12.45 -4.66
CA ALA A 66 4.36 -11.30 -4.60
C ALA A 66 4.11 -10.64 -5.97
N LEU A 67 2.86 -10.20 -6.21
CA LEU A 67 2.50 -9.29 -7.30
C LEU A 67 2.36 -7.84 -6.83
N ASN A 68 2.65 -6.89 -7.72
CA ASN A 68 2.52 -5.47 -7.47
C ASN A 68 1.60 -4.81 -8.51
N PHE A 69 0.40 -4.47 -8.08
CA PHE A 69 -0.65 -3.80 -8.83
C PHE A 69 -0.75 -2.31 -8.45
N GLY A 70 0.41 -1.66 -8.27
CA GLY A 70 0.51 -0.23 -8.05
C GLY A 70 0.33 0.57 -9.33
N ILE A 71 -0.54 1.58 -9.32
CA ILE A 71 -0.70 2.54 -10.41
C ILE A 71 -0.59 3.96 -9.87
N GLY A 72 0.36 4.73 -10.40
CA GLY A 72 0.54 6.13 -10.01
C GLY A 72 -0.74 6.96 -10.15
N SER A 73 -0.99 7.81 -9.15
CA SER A 73 -2.16 8.70 -9.05
C SER A 73 -3.51 8.03 -8.80
N ASP A 74 -3.56 6.73 -8.52
CA ASP A 74 -4.79 6.08 -8.10
C ASP A 74 -5.34 6.69 -6.79
N GLY A 75 -6.62 7.04 -6.81
CA GLY A 75 -7.41 7.29 -5.61
C GLY A 75 -8.11 6.00 -5.17
N THR A 76 -8.77 6.05 -4.02
CA THR A 76 -9.52 4.89 -3.48
C THR A 76 -10.58 4.39 -4.45
N GLN A 77 -11.27 5.28 -5.15
CA GLN A 77 -12.29 4.93 -6.13
C GLN A 77 -11.75 4.18 -7.36
N HIS A 78 -10.50 4.45 -7.76
CA HIS A 78 -9.85 3.79 -8.88
C HIS A 78 -9.40 2.38 -8.48
N VAL A 79 -8.80 2.25 -7.28
CA VAL A 79 -8.44 0.96 -6.71
C VAL A 79 -9.68 0.07 -6.54
N LEU A 80 -10.77 0.61 -5.99
CA LEU A 80 -12.04 -0.12 -5.86
C LEU A 80 -12.55 -0.64 -7.20
N TRP A 81 -12.53 0.19 -8.24
CA TRP A 81 -12.94 -0.25 -9.57
C TRP A 81 -12.06 -1.39 -10.09
N ARG A 82 -10.74 -1.29 -9.95
CA ARG A 82 -9.81 -2.34 -10.41
C ARG A 82 -10.06 -3.68 -9.73
N LEU A 83 -10.31 -3.65 -8.41
CA LEU A 83 -10.68 -4.83 -7.63
C LEU A 83 -11.95 -5.49 -8.14
N GLU A 84 -13.01 -4.70 -8.37
CA GLU A 84 -14.29 -5.20 -8.87
C GLU A 84 -14.23 -5.71 -10.32
N ASN A 85 -13.20 -5.30 -11.07
CA ASN A 85 -13.05 -5.62 -12.50
C ASN A 85 -11.93 -6.63 -12.76
N GLY A 86 -11.67 -7.53 -11.80
CA GLY A 86 -10.93 -8.77 -12.03
C GLY A 86 -9.48 -8.76 -11.58
N GLU A 87 -9.04 -7.75 -10.83
CA GLU A 87 -7.67 -7.74 -10.29
C GLU A 87 -7.51 -8.53 -8.99
N LEU A 88 -8.56 -8.95 -8.24
CA LEU A 88 -8.35 -9.63 -6.95
C LEU A 88 -9.55 -10.38 -6.33
N GLU A 89 -9.23 -11.48 -5.62
CA GLU A 89 -10.09 -12.11 -4.59
C GLU A 89 -9.56 -11.89 -3.14
N HIS A 90 -8.29 -11.52 -2.89
CA HIS A 90 -7.72 -11.43 -1.52
C HIS A 90 -6.75 -10.25 -1.30
N ILE A 91 -7.25 -9.09 -0.85
CA ILE A 91 -6.42 -7.89 -0.57
C ILE A 91 -6.10 -7.66 0.90
N ARG A 92 -5.02 -6.88 1.14
CA ARG A 92 -4.64 -6.33 2.46
C ARG A 92 -4.33 -4.83 2.35
N PRO A 93 -5.09 -3.94 3.02
CA PRO A 93 -4.91 -2.49 2.91
C PRO A 93 -3.72 -1.97 3.75
N LYS A 94 -2.96 -1.02 3.19
CA LYS A 94 -1.89 -0.28 3.87
C LYS A 94 -2.34 1.12 4.28
N GLY A 95 -1.87 1.62 5.42
CA GLY A 95 -2.10 3.01 5.85
C GLY A 95 -1.45 4.05 4.93
N LEU A 96 -2.08 5.22 4.86
CA LEU A 96 -1.56 6.39 4.13
C LEU A 96 -0.41 7.05 4.91
N LEU A 97 0.70 7.32 4.23
CA LEU A 97 1.84 8.04 4.82
C LEU A 97 1.58 9.56 4.89
N PRO A 98 2.24 10.30 5.80
CA PRO A 98 2.21 11.76 5.78
C PRO A 98 2.85 12.32 4.49
N ARG A 99 2.46 13.54 4.09
CA ARG A 99 2.98 14.21 2.88
C ARG A 99 3.11 15.73 3.08
N GLY A 100 3.89 16.36 2.21
CA GLY A 100 4.27 17.78 2.24
C GLY A 100 5.37 18.06 3.27
N GLN A 101 6.28 18.99 3.01
CA GLN A 101 7.43 19.25 3.89
C GLN A 101 7.02 19.76 5.28
N HIS A 102 6.02 20.63 5.35
CA HIS A 102 5.54 21.28 6.57
C HIS A 102 4.13 20.79 6.97
N PRO A 103 3.68 21.05 8.21
CA PRO A 103 2.30 20.78 8.61
C PRO A 103 1.30 21.35 7.60
N ASN A 104 0.32 20.53 7.21
CA ASN A 104 -0.66 20.91 6.19
C ASN A 104 -1.93 20.05 6.31
N PRO A 105 -3.07 20.52 5.76
CA PRO A 105 -4.36 19.81 5.89
C PRO A 105 -4.38 18.39 5.34
N LEU A 106 -3.48 18.03 4.41
CA LEU A 106 -3.42 16.67 3.86
C LEU A 106 -2.86 15.67 4.88
N ARG A 107 -1.99 16.09 5.80
CA ARG A 107 -1.51 15.21 6.89
C ARG A 107 -2.65 14.87 7.85
N GLU A 108 -3.42 15.86 8.28
CA GLU A 108 -4.64 15.67 9.07
C GLU A 108 -5.64 14.75 8.36
N LYS A 109 -5.86 14.97 7.05
CA LYS A 109 -6.73 14.12 6.25
C LYS A 109 -6.24 12.67 6.23
N ASN A 110 -4.96 12.43 5.94
CA ASN A 110 -4.39 11.09 5.89
C ASN A 110 -4.46 10.38 7.25
N ARG A 111 -4.14 11.09 8.34
CA ARG A 111 -4.28 10.57 9.70
C ARG A 111 -5.72 10.16 10.00
N ARG A 112 -6.70 11.01 9.66
CA ARG A 112 -8.11 10.72 9.86
C ARG A 112 -8.58 9.52 9.05
N VAL A 113 -8.11 9.36 7.82
CA VAL A 113 -8.40 8.18 7.00
C VAL A 113 -7.82 6.93 7.67
N ASN A 114 -6.57 6.95 8.13
CA ASN A 114 -5.94 5.82 8.81
C ASN A 114 -6.69 5.41 10.09
N GLU A 115 -7.15 6.37 10.89
CA GLU A 115 -8.00 6.11 12.06
C GLU A 115 -9.30 5.38 11.68
N LEU A 116 -9.99 5.87 10.65
CA LEU A 116 -11.25 5.29 10.20
C LEU A 116 -11.07 3.89 9.61
N VAL A 117 -10.03 3.69 8.79
CA VAL A 117 -9.71 2.37 8.23
C VAL A 117 -9.34 1.39 9.34
N ARG A 118 -8.48 1.79 10.28
CA ARG A 118 -8.12 0.96 11.43
C ARG A 118 -9.36 0.54 12.24
N ALA A 119 -10.27 1.48 12.51
CA ALA A 119 -11.51 1.20 13.23
C ALA A 119 -12.44 0.24 12.46
N ALA A 120 -12.59 0.44 11.15
CA ALA A 120 -13.42 -0.41 10.30
C ALA A 120 -12.88 -1.85 10.20
N LEU A 121 -11.55 -2.02 10.20
CA LEU A 121 -10.91 -3.33 10.07
C LEU A 121 -10.83 -4.10 11.40
N ALA A 122 -11.05 -3.48 12.55
CA ALA A 122 -10.96 -4.13 13.86
C ALA A 122 -11.93 -5.33 14.03
N GLY A 123 -13.03 -5.36 13.26
CA GLY A 123 -13.99 -6.47 13.25
C GLY A 123 -13.77 -7.51 12.14
N HIS A 124 -12.75 -7.35 11.30
CA HIS A 124 -12.53 -8.22 10.15
C HIS A 124 -11.36 -9.19 10.39
N PRO A 125 -11.61 -10.49 10.65
CA PRO A 125 -10.57 -11.44 11.08
C PRO A 125 -9.50 -11.74 10.03
N ARG A 126 -9.78 -11.43 8.76
CA ARG A 126 -8.86 -11.65 7.62
C ARG A 126 -8.30 -10.36 7.05
N ALA A 127 -8.55 -9.22 7.69
CA ALA A 127 -8.07 -7.93 7.22
C ALA A 127 -7.23 -7.26 8.31
N HIS A 128 -6.02 -6.86 7.94
CA HIS A 128 -5.06 -6.26 8.87
C HIS A 128 -4.71 -4.87 8.37
N PHE A 129 -4.80 -3.90 9.28
CA PHE A 129 -4.26 -2.56 9.04
C PHE A 129 -2.79 -2.52 9.47
N LEU A 130 -1.92 -2.04 8.58
CA LEU A 130 -0.53 -1.70 8.94
C LEU A 130 -0.32 -0.20 8.82
N ASP A 131 0.02 0.41 9.95
CA ASP A 131 0.66 1.72 9.97
C ASP A 131 2.17 1.51 9.74
N ALA A 132 2.67 1.95 8.59
CA ALA A 132 4.05 1.73 8.19
C ALA A 132 4.89 3.01 8.28
N ASP A 133 4.37 4.08 8.90
CA ASP A 133 5.13 5.31 9.15
C ASP A 133 6.15 5.07 10.29
N PRO A 134 7.46 5.14 10.01
CA PRO A 134 8.50 4.99 11.03
C PRO A 134 8.72 6.27 11.86
N GLY A 135 7.93 7.33 11.63
CA GLY A 135 8.15 8.65 12.20
C GLY A 135 8.79 9.62 11.20
N PHE A 136 8.25 9.68 9.97
CA PHE A 136 8.75 10.61 8.94
C PHE A 136 8.59 12.09 9.32
N VAL A 137 7.62 12.40 10.18
CA VAL A 137 7.45 13.76 10.71
C VAL A 137 8.36 13.92 11.94
N HIS A 138 9.39 14.76 11.81
CA HIS A 138 10.31 15.07 12.88
C HIS A 138 9.66 15.96 13.96
N SER A 139 10.38 16.15 15.08
CA SER A 139 9.93 16.95 16.22
C SER A 139 9.71 18.43 15.88
N ASP A 140 10.39 18.96 14.86
CA ASP A 140 10.17 20.30 14.32
C ASP A 140 8.96 20.39 13.35
N GLY A 141 8.26 19.27 13.14
CA GLY A 141 7.11 19.15 12.25
C GLY A 141 7.47 18.96 10.77
N THR A 142 8.75 18.88 10.42
CA THR A 142 9.20 18.73 9.03
C THR A 142 9.31 17.26 8.59
N ILE A 143 9.29 17.03 7.28
CA ILE A 143 9.70 15.76 6.66
C ILE A 143 10.99 16.01 5.88
N SER A 144 12.01 15.19 6.12
CA SER A 144 13.27 15.26 5.38
C SER A 144 13.12 14.85 3.93
N HIS A 145 13.77 15.61 3.03
CA HIS A 145 13.87 15.23 1.61
C HIS A 145 14.73 13.97 1.40
N HIS A 146 15.54 13.59 2.38
CA HIS A 146 16.25 12.30 2.36
C HIS A 146 15.30 11.13 2.53
N ASP A 147 14.17 11.30 3.21
CA ASP A 147 13.14 10.27 3.36
C ASP A 147 12.13 10.32 2.21
N MET A 148 11.69 11.53 1.83
CA MET A 148 10.76 11.78 0.73
C MET A 148 11.29 12.87 -0.21
N TYR A 149 11.82 12.49 -1.37
CA TYR A 149 12.60 13.40 -2.23
C TYR A 149 11.80 14.59 -2.79
N ASP A 150 10.49 14.47 -2.89
CA ASP A 150 9.55 15.53 -3.25
C ASP A 150 8.47 15.76 -2.17
N TYR A 151 8.74 15.28 -0.95
CA TYR A 151 7.82 15.29 0.20
C TYR A 151 6.52 14.51 -0.02
N LEU A 152 6.49 13.59 -0.97
CA LEU A 152 5.40 12.65 -1.21
C LEU A 152 5.92 11.23 -1.43
N HIS A 153 6.83 11.07 -2.39
CA HIS A 153 7.39 9.79 -2.77
C HIS A 153 8.62 9.47 -1.94
N LEU A 154 8.69 8.23 -1.45
CA LEU A 154 9.80 7.76 -0.64
C LEU A 154 11.07 7.65 -1.47
N SER A 155 12.19 8.04 -0.88
CA SER A 155 13.52 7.69 -1.37
C SER A 155 13.82 6.21 -1.07
N ARG A 156 14.97 5.71 -1.56
CA ARG A 156 15.50 4.39 -1.15
C ARG A 156 15.64 4.27 0.38
N LEU A 157 16.07 5.35 1.04
CA LEU A 157 16.19 5.41 2.49
C LEU A 157 14.80 5.32 3.15
N GLY A 158 13.84 6.10 2.67
CA GLY A 158 12.47 6.10 3.19
C GLY A 158 11.75 4.76 3.00
N TYR A 159 12.01 4.04 1.90
CA TYR A 159 11.43 2.71 1.68
C TYR A 159 11.94 1.64 2.65
N THR A 160 13.16 1.74 3.15
CA THR A 160 13.78 0.68 3.97
C THR A 160 12.97 0.33 5.23
N PRO A 161 12.66 1.26 6.15
CA PRO A 161 11.88 0.93 7.34
C PRO A 161 10.44 0.51 7.00
N VAL A 162 9.83 1.15 5.99
CA VAL A 162 8.47 0.84 5.52
C VAL A 162 8.37 -0.60 5.03
N CYS A 163 9.32 -1.03 4.18
CA CYS A 163 9.35 -2.38 3.62
C CYS A 163 9.68 -3.42 4.69
N ARG A 164 10.58 -3.13 5.63
CA ARG A 164 10.89 -4.03 6.75
C ARG A 164 9.67 -4.30 7.63
N ALA A 165 8.95 -3.25 8.02
CA ALA A 165 7.72 -3.39 8.82
C ALA A 165 6.66 -4.23 8.11
N LEU A 166 6.50 -3.99 6.81
CA LEU A 166 5.55 -4.71 5.95
C LEU A 166 5.93 -6.18 5.78
N HIS A 167 7.21 -6.47 5.52
CA HIS A 167 7.74 -7.82 5.40
C HIS A 167 7.56 -8.61 6.71
N SER A 168 7.88 -8.02 7.86
CA SER A 168 7.68 -8.65 9.17
C SER A 168 6.21 -8.93 9.49
N LEU A 169 5.28 -8.11 9.01
CA LEU A 169 3.85 -8.42 9.13
C LEU A 169 3.46 -9.59 8.21
N LEU A 170 3.87 -9.56 6.95
CA LEU A 170 3.53 -10.61 5.98
C LEU A 170 4.01 -11.98 6.42
N LEU A 171 5.25 -12.10 6.89
CA LEU A 171 5.78 -13.37 7.41
C LEU A 171 4.94 -13.93 8.57
N ARG A 172 4.50 -13.07 9.49
CA ARG A 172 3.63 -13.49 10.60
C ARG A 172 2.27 -14.00 10.10
N LEU A 173 1.69 -13.33 9.11
CA LEU A 173 0.39 -13.71 8.57
C LEU A 173 0.47 -15.01 7.74
N LEU A 174 1.51 -15.15 6.91
CA LEU A 174 1.74 -16.37 6.12
C LEU A 174 1.97 -17.59 7.03
N ALA A 175 2.74 -17.43 8.10
CA ALA A 175 2.94 -18.49 9.09
C ALA A 175 1.63 -18.90 9.80
N GLN A 176 0.77 -17.93 10.12
CA GLN A 176 -0.53 -18.19 10.73
C GLN A 176 -1.46 -18.98 9.80
N ASP A 177 -1.49 -18.64 8.51
CA ASP A 177 -2.33 -19.32 7.51
C ASP A 177 -1.87 -20.77 7.25
N GLN A 178 -0.56 -21.03 7.41
CA GLN A 178 0.04 -22.36 7.33
C GLN A 178 -0.03 -23.16 8.65
N GLY A 179 -0.65 -22.62 9.70
CA GLY A 179 -0.78 -23.28 11.01
C GLY A 179 0.54 -23.44 11.78
N GLN A 180 1.58 -22.66 11.44
CA GLN A 180 2.89 -22.72 12.08
C GLN A 180 3.03 -21.62 13.14
N SER A 181 3.44 -21.98 14.36
CA SER A 181 3.79 -21.02 15.41
C SER A 181 5.11 -20.31 15.06
N VAL A 182 5.07 -18.99 14.86
CA VAL A 182 6.29 -18.17 14.68
C VAL A 182 7.10 -18.18 15.97
N PRO A 183 8.41 -18.53 15.96
CA PRO A 183 9.25 -18.42 17.15
C PRO A 183 9.38 -16.95 17.55
N LEU A 184 9.22 -16.65 18.84
CA LEU A 184 9.51 -15.33 19.38
C LEU A 184 10.99 -14.98 19.14
N PRO A 185 11.33 -13.73 18.82
CA PRO A 185 12.72 -13.31 18.70
C PRO A 185 13.42 -13.51 20.06
N GLU A 186 14.58 -14.17 20.04
CA GLU A 186 15.36 -14.38 21.26
C GLU A 186 15.79 -13.03 21.87
N PRO A 187 15.75 -12.92 23.22
CA PRO A 187 16.28 -11.74 23.88
C PRO A 187 17.76 -11.61 23.57
N SER A 188 18.17 -10.43 23.12
CA SER A 188 19.58 -10.11 22.90
C SER A 188 20.36 -10.25 24.23
N PRO A 189 21.62 -10.71 24.18
CA PRO A 189 22.44 -10.96 25.38
C PRO A 189 22.70 -9.71 26.22
#